data_AF-A0A921AGN9-F1
#
_entry.id   AF-A0A921AGN9-F1
#
_cell.length_a   1.000
_cell.length_b   1.000
_cell.length_c   1.000
_cell.angle_alpha   90.00
_cell.angle_beta   90.00
_cell.angle_gamma   90.00
#
_symmetry.space_group_name_H-M   'P 1'
#
loop_
_entity.id
_entity.type
_entity.pdbx_description
1 polymer ?
#
loop_
_entity_poly.entity_id
_entity_poly.type
_entity_poly.pdbx_seq_one_letter_code
_entity_poly.pdbx_strand_id
1 'polypeptide(L)'
;MKNTNTIKYFIISIFCDKFSVEELLQHNIKIIFMISELLKLGLTSEESRVYLATLEIGGGPVTNIAKKAGIHRVSCYHTIEKLEKKKLLSQYIKNKTKYFSAESPETFKTQAQEKVNIATTLIPQLLLLQNTSGFKPKIHFFEGEDGVIKVFEKSLEISDNQEILQFSNLNSFCEQFPKLFQKSFTTKFKKNIKTRILSPNTGDPFLQINTLLNTENKNSSQKFIPELLEVLLVNSDQFFFENEILIFENSVAIASVEKGEMLGLIVESKSFAKSMKAIFNLAWLGATSFVAR
;
A
#
# COMPACT_ATOMS: atom_id res chain seq x y z
N MET A 1 14.20 13.89 -32.28
CA MET A 1 13.71 12.91 -33.28
C MET A 1 14.72 12.68 -34.41
N LYS A 2 15.89 12.11 -34.12
CA LYS A 2 16.84 11.64 -35.15
C LYS A 2 17.57 10.39 -34.61
N ASN A 3 16.98 9.19 -34.78
CA ASN A 3 17.77 7.95 -34.77
C ASN A 3 17.02 6.67 -35.19
N THR A 4 15.75 6.73 -35.60
CA THR A 4 14.99 5.53 -36.00
C THR A 4 15.36 4.99 -37.37
N ASN A 5 15.89 5.81 -38.28
CA ASN A 5 16.30 5.37 -39.63
C ASN A 5 17.65 4.64 -39.66
N THR A 6 18.55 4.91 -38.71
CA THR A 6 19.87 4.25 -38.64
C THR A 6 19.73 2.77 -38.27
N ILE A 7 18.74 2.42 -37.44
CA ILE A 7 18.47 1.06 -37.00
C ILE A 7 17.87 0.21 -38.15
N LYS A 8 17.05 0.82 -39.01
CA LYS A 8 16.35 0.14 -40.11
C LYS A 8 17.29 -0.36 -41.22
N TYR A 9 18.31 0.42 -41.57
CA TYR A 9 19.26 0.07 -42.64
C TYR A 9 20.43 -0.81 -42.18
N PHE A 10 20.79 -0.78 -40.90
CA PHE A 10 21.97 -1.51 -40.40
C PHE A 10 21.72 -3.02 -40.25
N ILE A 11 20.47 -3.40 -39.94
CA ILE A 11 20.09 -4.78 -39.61
C ILE A 11 20.00 -5.68 -40.85
N ILE A 12 19.70 -5.11 -42.03
CA ILE A 12 19.60 -5.87 -43.30
C ILE A 12 20.97 -6.44 -43.70
N SER A 13 22.09 -5.83 -43.29
CA SER A 13 23.43 -6.29 -43.70
C SER A 13 23.96 -7.56 -42.98
N ILE A 14 23.30 -8.01 -41.91
CA ILE A 14 23.88 -9.06 -41.03
C ILE A 14 23.57 -10.49 -41.53
N PHE A 15 22.56 -10.70 -42.40
CA PHE A 15 22.03 -12.05 -42.65
C PHE A 15 21.68 -12.39 -44.12
N CYS A 16 22.17 -11.63 -45.10
CA CYS A 16 21.60 -11.64 -46.46
C CYS A 16 21.82 -12.90 -47.33
N ASP A 17 22.52 -13.96 -46.86
CA ASP A 17 22.86 -15.11 -47.71
C ASP A 17 22.21 -16.45 -47.30
N LYS A 18 21.35 -16.52 -46.27
CA LYS A 18 20.87 -17.82 -45.74
C LYS A 18 19.40 -17.93 -45.30
N PHE A 19 18.59 -16.87 -45.35
CA PHE A 19 17.24 -16.89 -44.77
C PHE A 19 16.22 -16.19 -45.68
N SER A 20 14.98 -16.67 -45.65
CA SER A 20 13.84 -15.98 -46.29
C SER A 20 13.55 -14.64 -45.59
N VAL A 21 12.92 -13.71 -46.31
CA VAL A 21 12.59 -12.36 -45.79
C VAL A 21 11.76 -12.42 -44.51
N GLU A 22 10.86 -13.40 -44.40
CA GLU A 22 10.02 -13.60 -43.20
C GLU A 22 10.83 -14.10 -41.99
N GLU A 23 11.77 -15.03 -42.19
CA GLU A 23 12.66 -15.52 -41.13
C GLU A 23 13.58 -14.41 -40.60
N LEU A 24 14.07 -13.55 -41.50
CA LEU A 24 14.86 -12.37 -41.13
C LEU A 24 14.06 -11.39 -40.26
N LEU A 25 12.80 -11.13 -40.63
CA LEU A 25 11.92 -10.24 -39.87
C LEU A 25 11.63 -10.79 -38.47
N GLN A 26 11.32 -12.09 -38.36
CA GLN A 26 11.08 -12.72 -37.06
C GLN A 26 12.32 -12.73 -36.17
N HIS A 27 13.50 -13.04 -36.74
CA HIS A 27 14.76 -13.00 -36.01
C HIS A 27 15.08 -11.60 -35.47
N ASN A 28 14.86 -10.57 -36.29
CA ASN A 28 15.11 -9.18 -35.91
C ASN A 28 14.17 -8.69 -34.80
N ILE A 29 12.88 -9.07 -34.87
CA ILE A 29 11.92 -8.78 -33.81
C ILE A 29 12.37 -9.42 -32.49
N LYS A 30 12.86 -10.67 -32.54
CA LYS A 30 13.35 -11.38 -31.34
C LYS A 30 14.55 -10.68 -30.72
N ILE A 31 15.52 -10.22 -31.52
CA ILE A 31 16.69 -9.46 -31.00
C ILE A 31 16.25 -8.14 -30.38
N ILE A 32 15.36 -7.40 -31.02
CA ILE A 32 14.84 -6.13 -30.49
C ILE A 32 14.16 -6.36 -29.13
N PHE A 33 13.34 -7.40 -29.03
CA PHE A 33 12.70 -7.78 -27.78
C PHE A 33 13.73 -8.12 -26.69
N MET A 34 14.71 -8.98 -26.99
CA MET A 34 15.76 -9.36 -26.04
C MET A 34 16.58 -8.16 -25.54
N ILE A 35 16.92 -7.23 -26.43
CA ILE A 35 17.60 -5.98 -26.03
C ILE A 35 16.71 -5.20 -25.05
N SER A 36 15.41 -5.06 -25.33
CA SER A 36 14.50 -4.33 -24.45
C SER A 36 14.40 -4.96 -23.05
N GLU A 37 14.41 -6.29 -22.95
CA GLU A 37 14.36 -6.98 -21.66
C GLU A 37 15.70 -6.89 -20.92
N LEU A 38 16.83 -6.98 -21.63
CA LEU A 38 18.16 -6.78 -21.05
C LEU A 38 18.35 -5.36 -20.49
N LEU A 39 17.72 -4.35 -21.08
CA LEU A 39 17.71 -2.99 -20.52
C LEU A 39 17.05 -2.96 -19.13
N LYS A 40 15.93 -3.67 -18.95
CA LYS A 40 15.25 -3.80 -17.65
C LYS A 40 16.10 -4.54 -16.62
N LEU A 41 16.98 -5.43 -17.08
CA LEU A 41 17.99 -6.12 -16.26
C LEU A 41 19.23 -5.26 -15.97
N GLY A 42 19.25 -3.99 -16.37
CA GLY A 42 20.28 -3.02 -16.02
C GLY A 42 21.49 -3.01 -16.96
N LEU A 43 21.32 -3.50 -18.19
CA LEU A 43 22.29 -3.27 -19.28
C LEU A 43 21.94 -2.02 -20.06
N THR A 44 22.92 -1.45 -20.73
CA THR A 44 22.72 -0.44 -21.77
C THR A 44 22.46 -1.10 -23.13
N SER A 45 21.94 -0.34 -24.10
CA SER A 45 21.69 -0.86 -25.45
C SER A 45 22.96 -1.40 -26.12
N GLU A 46 24.12 -0.78 -25.89
CA GLU A 46 25.41 -1.26 -26.37
C GLU A 46 25.85 -2.54 -25.66
N GLU A 47 25.72 -2.59 -24.33
CA GLU A 47 26.02 -3.79 -23.53
C GLU A 47 25.17 -4.99 -23.96
N SER A 48 23.87 -4.79 -24.20
CA SER A 48 22.96 -5.84 -24.68
C SER A 48 23.41 -6.38 -26.04
N ARG A 49 23.78 -5.50 -26.98
CA ARG A 49 24.28 -5.93 -28.30
C ARG A 49 25.57 -6.73 -28.20
N VAL A 50 26.53 -6.29 -27.37
CA VAL A 50 27.80 -6.99 -27.18
C VAL A 50 27.60 -8.35 -26.50
N TYR A 51 26.76 -8.41 -25.46
CA TYR A 51 26.45 -9.67 -24.77
C TYR A 51 25.80 -10.68 -25.72
N LEU A 52 24.74 -10.28 -26.44
CA LEU A 52 24.06 -11.14 -27.40
C LEU A 52 24.99 -11.58 -28.54
N ALA A 53 25.77 -10.66 -29.11
CA ALA A 53 26.75 -10.97 -30.15
C ALA A 53 27.79 -12.00 -29.68
N THR A 54 28.28 -11.85 -28.44
CA THR A 54 29.25 -12.78 -27.86
C THR A 54 28.62 -14.15 -27.61
N LEU A 55 27.38 -14.20 -27.14
CA LEU A 55 26.61 -15.43 -26.92
C LEU A 55 26.34 -16.16 -28.24
N GLU A 56 25.89 -15.44 -29.28
CA GLU A 56 25.56 -16.03 -30.59
C GLU A 56 26.76 -16.65 -31.29
N ILE A 57 27.95 -16.06 -31.16
CA ILE A 57 29.17 -16.57 -31.82
C ILE A 57 29.94 -17.57 -30.95
N GLY A 58 29.49 -17.85 -29.73
CA GLY A 58 30.19 -18.74 -28.79
C GLY A 58 31.48 -18.14 -28.21
N GLY A 59 31.62 -16.82 -28.25
CA GLY A 59 32.82 -16.09 -27.83
C GLY A 59 33.88 -15.95 -28.93
N GLY A 60 34.85 -15.06 -28.68
CA GLY A 60 35.85 -14.71 -29.70
C GLY A 60 36.75 -13.55 -29.30
N PRO A 61 37.71 -13.16 -30.18
CA PRO A 61 38.45 -11.92 -30.01
C PRO A 61 37.51 -10.71 -30.18
N VAL A 62 37.86 -9.59 -29.57
CA VAL A 62 37.06 -8.33 -29.61
C VAL A 62 36.68 -7.93 -31.03
N THR A 63 37.55 -8.18 -32.01
CA THR A 63 37.31 -7.86 -33.43
C THR A 63 36.06 -8.57 -33.97
N ASN A 64 35.85 -9.83 -33.61
CA ASN A 64 34.70 -10.62 -34.08
C ASN A 64 33.42 -10.18 -33.36
N ILE A 65 33.52 -9.96 -32.05
CA ILE A 65 32.41 -9.48 -31.22
C ILE A 65 31.95 -8.11 -31.70
N ALA A 66 32.87 -7.16 -31.91
CA ALA A 66 32.58 -5.82 -32.39
C ALA A 66 31.88 -5.84 -33.75
N LYS A 67 32.37 -6.66 -34.69
CA LYS A 67 31.77 -6.84 -36.01
C LYS A 67 30.34 -7.37 -35.91
N LYS A 68 30.12 -8.41 -35.10
CA LYS A 68 28.79 -9.02 -34.92
C LYS A 68 27.81 -8.10 -34.18
N ALA A 69 28.29 -7.36 -33.17
CA ALA A 69 27.50 -6.42 -32.40
C ALA A 69 27.21 -5.10 -33.16
N GLY A 70 27.87 -4.86 -34.29
CA GLY A 70 27.69 -3.63 -35.07
C GLY A 70 28.25 -2.38 -34.39
N ILE A 71 29.32 -2.52 -33.62
CA ILE A 71 29.93 -1.41 -32.86
C ILE A 71 31.41 -1.22 -33.19
N HIS A 72 31.92 -0.01 -32.99
CA HIS A 72 33.32 0.28 -33.21
C HIS A 72 34.21 -0.49 -32.22
N ARG A 73 35.36 -0.99 -32.69
CA ARG A 73 36.26 -1.85 -31.91
C ARG A 73 36.70 -1.22 -30.59
N VAL A 74 37.01 0.08 -30.59
CA VAL A 74 37.41 0.82 -29.39
C VAL A 74 36.29 0.84 -28.35
N SER A 75 35.06 1.14 -28.77
CA SER A 75 33.88 1.11 -27.88
C SER A 75 33.62 -0.31 -27.37
N CYS A 76 33.84 -1.33 -28.19
CA CYS A 76 33.65 -2.72 -27.79
C CYS A 76 34.58 -3.13 -26.64
N TYR A 77 35.83 -2.66 -26.60
CA TYR A 77 36.72 -2.91 -25.44
C TYR A 77 36.13 -2.35 -24.15
N HIS A 78 35.63 -1.10 -24.19
CA HIS A 78 35.03 -0.47 -23.02
C HIS A 78 33.75 -1.17 -22.56
N THR A 79 32.91 -1.60 -23.51
CA THR A 79 31.68 -2.34 -23.21
C THR A 79 31.96 -3.71 -22.64
N ILE A 80 32.97 -4.43 -23.16
CA ILE A 80 33.41 -5.71 -22.62
C ILE A 80 33.88 -5.55 -21.16
N GLU A 81 34.70 -4.54 -20.86
CA GLU A 81 35.18 -4.28 -19.50
C GLU A 81 34.02 -4.05 -18.51
N LYS A 82 32.98 -3.31 -18.92
CA LYS A 82 31.76 -3.11 -18.11
C LYS A 82 31.01 -4.42 -17.90
N LEU A 83 30.88 -5.24 -18.93
CA LEU A 83 30.21 -6.53 -18.84
C LEU A 83 30.99 -7.53 -17.97
N GLU A 84 32.33 -7.52 -18.00
CA GLU A 84 33.17 -8.30 -17.09
C GLU A 84 32.99 -7.84 -15.64
N LYS A 85 32.94 -6.53 -15.36
CA LYS A 85 32.63 -5.98 -14.03
C LYS A 85 31.23 -6.39 -13.55
N LYS A 86 30.28 -6.52 -14.48
CA LYS A 86 28.93 -7.06 -14.23
C LYS A 86 28.90 -8.59 -14.14
N LYS A 87 30.03 -9.30 -14.28
CA LYS A 87 30.14 -10.77 -14.32
C LYS A 87 29.28 -11.42 -15.40
N LEU A 88 29.13 -10.77 -16.55
CA LEU A 88 28.35 -11.25 -17.70
C LEU A 88 29.21 -11.70 -18.88
N LEU A 89 30.49 -11.31 -18.88
CA LEU A 89 31.51 -11.86 -19.76
C LEU A 89 32.71 -12.31 -18.92
N SER A 90 33.48 -13.25 -19.47
CA SER A 90 34.79 -13.65 -18.99
C SER A 90 35.82 -13.60 -20.10
N GLN A 91 37.09 -13.42 -19.74
CA GLN A 91 38.22 -13.47 -20.66
C GLN A 91 39.05 -14.75 -20.49
N TYR A 92 39.60 -15.25 -21.59
CA TYR A 92 40.59 -16.32 -21.61
C TYR A 92 41.61 -16.10 -22.73
N ILE A 93 42.75 -16.79 -22.66
CA ILE A 93 43.80 -16.70 -23.68
C ILE A 93 43.75 -17.94 -24.56
N LYS A 94 43.66 -17.73 -25.89
CA LYS A 94 43.76 -18.78 -26.90
C LYS A 94 44.72 -18.33 -27.99
N ASN A 95 45.72 -19.14 -28.31
CA ASN A 95 46.75 -18.83 -29.33
C ASN A 95 47.39 -17.44 -29.14
N LYS A 96 47.86 -17.13 -27.91
CA LYS A 96 48.45 -15.82 -27.52
C LYS A 96 47.54 -14.60 -27.73
N THR A 97 46.24 -14.82 -27.95
CA THR A 97 45.25 -13.77 -28.17
C THR A 97 44.18 -13.82 -27.08
N LYS A 98 43.71 -12.65 -26.63
CA LYS A 98 42.59 -12.56 -25.69
C LYS A 98 41.26 -12.84 -26.39
N TYR A 99 40.51 -13.77 -25.81
CA TYR A 99 39.16 -14.14 -26.19
C TYR A 99 38.20 -13.79 -25.05
N PHE A 100 36.95 -13.55 -25.41
CA PHE A 100 35.89 -13.26 -24.46
C PHE A 100 34.71 -14.20 -24.73
N SER A 101 34.11 -14.69 -23.65
CA SER A 101 32.93 -15.57 -23.66
C SER A 101 31.83 -14.94 -22.83
N ALA A 102 30.58 -15.13 -23.27
CA ALA A 102 29.42 -14.76 -22.47
C ALA A 102 29.22 -15.78 -21.35
N GLU A 103 28.98 -15.27 -20.16
CA GLU A 103 28.54 -16.09 -19.04
C GLU A 103 27.11 -16.59 -19.27
N SER A 104 26.77 -17.69 -18.60
CA SER A 104 25.43 -18.28 -18.67
C SER A 104 24.34 -17.23 -18.42
N PRO A 105 23.27 -17.19 -19.23
CA PRO A 105 22.12 -16.31 -18.97
C PRO A 105 21.48 -16.52 -17.60
N GLU A 106 21.67 -17.69 -16.96
CA GLU A 106 21.23 -17.94 -15.59
C GLU A 106 21.86 -16.98 -14.57
N THR A 107 23.02 -16.39 -14.90
CA THR A 107 23.69 -15.39 -14.07
C THR A 107 22.79 -14.21 -13.74
N PHE A 108 21.90 -13.78 -14.64
CA PHE A 108 20.94 -12.71 -14.36
C PHE A 108 20.01 -13.06 -13.19
N LYS A 109 19.52 -14.30 -13.17
CA LYS A 109 18.66 -14.81 -12.11
C LYS A 109 19.43 -14.89 -10.79
N THR A 110 20.64 -15.42 -10.81
CA THR A 110 21.50 -15.54 -9.62
C THR A 110 21.80 -14.17 -9.02
N GLN A 111 22.14 -13.17 -9.84
CA GLN A 111 22.40 -11.80 -9.37
C GLN A 111 21.15 -11.12 -8.80
N ALA A 112 19.99 -11.34 -9.40
CA ALA A 112 18.73 -10.81 -8.87
C ALA A 112 18.41 -11.43 -7.51
N GLN A 113 18.59 -12.74 -7.36
CA GLN A 113 18.37 -13.44 -6.08
C GLN A 113 19.34 -12.97 -5.00
N GLU A 114 20.61 -12.75 -5.34
CA GLU A 114 21.62 -12.22 -4.41
C GLU A 114 21.20 -10.85 -3.86
N LYS A 115 20.70 -9.94 -4.73
CA LYS A 115 20.17 -8.63 -4.30
C LYS A 115 18.97 -8.76 -3.37
N VAL A 116 18.05 -9.70 -3.66
CA VAL A 116 16.89 -9.97 -2.78
C VAL A 116 17.37 -10.46 -1.41
N ASN A 117 18.36 -11.36 -1.36
CA ASN A 117 18.92 -11.86 -0.12
C ASN A 117 19.56 -10.73 0.71
N ILE A 118 20.39 -9.88 0.07
CA ILE A 118 21.01 -8.71 0.70
C ILE A 118 19.95 -7.77 1.27
N ALA A 119 18.92 -7.45 0.48
CA ALA A 119 17.82 -6.58 0.93
C ALA A 119 17.08 -7.19 2.12
N THR A 120 16.77 -8.49 2.07
CA THR A 120 16.09 -9.23 3.15
C THR A 120 16.88 -9.16 4.46
N THR A 121 18.22 -9.26 4.39
CA THR A 121 19.09 -9.13 5.56
C THR A 121 19.17 -7.70 6.09
N LEU A 122 19.13 -6.69 5.23
CA LEU A 122 19.26 -5.27 5.61
C LEU A 122 17.96 -4.64 6.12
N ILE A 123 16.80 -5.05 5.60
CA ILE A 123 15.49 -4.45 5.93
C ILE A 123 15.27 -4.29 7.45
N PRO A 124 15.52 -5.31 8.30
CA PRO A 124 15.32 -5.17 9.74
C PRO A 124 16.14 -4.01 10.33
N GLN A 125 17.40 -3.85 9.91
CA GLN A 125 18.27 -2.77 10.40
C GLN A 125 17.80 -1.39 9.90
N LEU A 126 17.34 -1.30 8.64
CA LEU A 126 16.80 -0.07 8.08
C LEU A 126 15.50 0.36 8.79
N LEU A 127 14.64 -0.59 9.18
CA LEU A 127 13.44 -0.32 9.96
C LEU A 127 13.77 0.20 11.37
N LEU A 128 14.86 -0.27 11.99
CA LEU A 128 15.33 0.28 13.27
C LEU A 128 15.74 1.75 13.13
N LEU A 129 16.41 2.12 12.04
CA LEU A 129 16.75 3.53 11.77
C LEU A 129 15.50 4.39 11.53
N GLN A 130 14.48 3.86 10.86
CA GLN A 130 13.20 4.56 10.67
C GLN A 130 12.53 4.93 12.01
N ASN A 131 12.67 4.07 13.02
CA ASN A 131 12.07 4.24 14.35
C ASN A 131 12.80 5.26 15.26
N THR A 132 13.94 5.81 14.84
CA THR A 132 14.69 6.80 15.65
C THR A 132 14.21 8.26 15.50
N SER A 133 13.16 8.52 14.71
CA SER A 133 12.69 9.88 14.42
C SER A 133 11.37 10.24 15.14
N GLY A 134 11.42 10.38 16.48
CA GLY A 134 10.37 11.00 17.30
C GLY A 134 9.00 10.27 17.31
N PHE A 135 8.16 10.58 18.30
CA PHE A 135 6.78 10.10 18.31
C PHE A 135 6.00 10.74 17.14
N LYS A 136 5.62 9.95 16.14
CA LYS A 136 4.71 10.35 15.06
C LYS A 136 3.37 9.66 15.28
N PRO A 137 2.27 10.40 15.54
CA PRO A 137 0.96 9.78 15.61
C PRO A 137 0.61 9.16 14.26
N LYS A 138 0.07 7.94 14.26
CA LYS A 138 -0.47 7.36 13.01
C LYS A 138 -1.81 8.02 12.76
N ILE A 139 -1.94 8.65 11.60
CA ILE A 139 -3.17 9.31 11.16
C ILE A 139 -3.67 8.55 9.93
N HIS A 140 -4.88 8.03 10.01
CA HIS A 140 -5.57 7.38 8.91
C HIS A 140 -6.69 8.27 8.42
N PHE A 141 -6.72 8.52 7.11
CA PHE A 141 -7.77 9.27 6.45
C PHE A 141 -8.46 8.36 5.43
N PHE A 142 -9.78 8.43 5.39
CA PHE A 142 -10.63 7.63 4.52
C PHE A 142 -11.72 8.53 3.94
N GLU A 143 -11.93 8.45 2.63
CA GLU A 143 -12.90 9.27 1.92
C GLU A 143 -14.25 8.55 1.79
N GLY A 144 -15.33 9.35 1.77
CA GLY A 144 -16.69 8.89 1.48
C GLY A 144 -17.32 8.06 2.58
N GLU A 145 -18.45 7.44 2.24
CA GLU A 145 -19.23 6.58 3.13
C GLU A 145 -18.40 5.41 3.70
N ASP A 146 -17.52 4.82 2.88
CA ASP A 146 -16.57 3.79 3.32
C ASP A 146 -15.66 4.29 4.46
N GLY A 147 -15.34 5.59 4.48
CA GLY A 147 -14.57 6.19 5.56
C GLY A 147 -15.31 6.21 6.88
N VAL A 148 -16.60 6.55 6.86
CA VAL A 148 -17.48 6.47 8.03
C VAL A 148 -17.54 5.03 8.53
N ILE A 149 -17.82 4.07 7.64
CA ILE A 149 -17.91 2.64 7.99
C ILE A 149 -16.61 2.17 8.65
N LYS A 150 -15.45 2.49 8.07
CA LYS A 150 -14.13 2.10 8.61
C LYS A 150 -13.85 2.66 10.00
N VAL A 151 -14.27 3.91 10.29
CA VAL A 151 -14.14 4.49 11.64
C VAL A 151 -14.88 3.64 12.67
N PHE A 152 -16.13 3.30 12.39
CA PHE A 152 -16.93 2.49 13.29
C PHE A 152 -16.39 1.07 13.40
N GLU A 153 -16.03 0.43 12.29
CA GLU A 153 -15.43 -0.92 12.32
C GLU A 153 -14.15 -0.94 13.15
N LYS A 154 -13.26 0.05 12.96
CA LYS A 154 -12.03 0.15 13.74
C LYS A 154 -12.28 0.33 15.24
N SER A 155 -13.30 1.11 15.61
CA SER A 155 -13.70 1.27 17.02
C SER A 155 -14.16 -0.04 17.68
N LEU A 156 -14.60 -1.01 16.89
CA LEU A 156 -15.08 -2.32 17.36
C LEU A 156 -13.96 -3.38 17.41
N GLU A 157 -12.78 -3.09 16.85
CA GLU A 157 -11.60 -3.95 16.93
C GLU A 157 -10.91 -3.91 18.30
N ILE A 158 -11.28 -2.96 19.17
CA ILE A 158 -10.70 -2.81 20.52
C ILE A 158 -10.86 -4.05 21.38
N SER A 159 -10.05 -4.18 22.42
CA SER A 159 -10.10 -5.34 23.31
C SER A 159 -11.47 -5.51 24.01
N ASP A 160 -11.78 -6.73 24.46
CA ASP A 160 -12.99 -6.99 25.25
C ASP A 160 -12.95 -6.24 26.59
N ASN A 161 -14.11 -5.94 27.16
CA ASN A 161 -14.27 -5.22 28.45
C ASN A 161 -13.69 -3.80 28.47
N GLN A 162 -13.55 -3.15 27.31
CA GLN A 162 -13.09 -1.78 27.20
C GLN A 162 -14.24 -0.75 27.23
N GLU A 163 -13.90 0.53 27.13
CA GLU A 163 -14.83 1.65 27.11
C GLU A 163 -14.68 2.45 25.80
N ILE A 164 -15.82 2.83 25.21
CA ILE A 164 -15.89 3.80 24.11
C ILE A 164 -16.67 5.03 24.60
N LEU A 165 -16.10 6.21 24.36
CA LEU A 165 -16.75 7.49 24.63
C LEU A 165 -17.11 8.15 23.30
N GLN A 166 -18.32 8.68 23.18
CA GLN A 166 -18.82 9.17 21.90
C GLN A 166 -19.54 10.51 22.03
N PHE A 167 -19.17 11.46 21.18
CA PHE A 167 -20.05 12.58 20.80
C PHE A 167 -20.74 12.16 19.51
N SER A 168 -22.06 12.11 19.51
CA SER A 168 -22.84 11.53 18.41
C SER A 168 -24.15 12.27 18.24
N ASN A 169 -24.63 12.41 17.01
CA ASN A 169 -26.05 12.63 16.80
C ASN A 169 -26.73 11.26 16.64
N LEU A 170 -27.02 10.64 17.78
CA LEU A 170 -27.35 9.21 17.83
C LEU A 170 -28.61 8.85 17.01
N ASN A 171 -29.61 9.74 17.02
CA ASN A 171 -30.82 9.62 16.21
C ASN A 171 -30.50 9.69 14.71
N SER A 172 -29.81 10.76 14.28
CA SER A 172 -29.46 10.96 12.88
C SER A 172 -28.58 9.83 12.35
N PHE A 173 -27.59 9.40 13.13
CA PHE A 173 -26.71 8.30 12.74
C PHE A 173 -27.46 6.97 12.61
N CYS A 174 -28.41 6.69 13.51
CA CYS A 174 -29.26 5.51 13.43
C CYS A 174 -30.13 5.49 12.15
N GLU A 175 -30.75 6.62 11.81
CA GLU A 175 -31.57 6.76 10.60
C GLU A 175 -30.74 6.61 9.31
N GLN A 176 -29.55 7.20 9.28
CA GLN A 176 -28.67 7.18 8.10
C GLN A 176 -27.97 5.82 7.92
N PHE A 177 -27.55 5.19 9.02
CA PHE A 177 -26.73 3.97 8.99
C PHE A 177 -27.32 2.82 9.85
N PRO A 178 -28.58 2.39 9.64
CA PRO A 178 -29.28 1.48 10.56
C PRO A 178 -28.58 0.12 10.72
N LYS A 179 -27.99 -0.41 9.63
CA LYS A 179 -27.24 -1.68 9.67
C LYS A 179 -25.92 -1.56 10.44
N LEU A 180 -25.18 -0.48 10.23
CA LEU A 180 -23.91 -0.24 10.93
C LEU A 180 -24.16 0.03 12.42
N PHE A 181 -25.21 0.79 12.73
CA PHE A 181 -25.69 1.04 14.08
C PHE A 181 -25.99 -0.27 14.82
N GLN A 182 -26.82 -1.13 14.23
CA GLN A 182 -27.17 -2.43 14.80
C GLN A 182 -25.94 -3.34 14.98
N LYS A 183 -25.07 -3.44 13.96
CA LYS A 183 -23.81 -4.20 14.03
C LYS A 183 -22.92 -3.68 15.16
N SER A 184 -22.83 -2.37 15.32
CA SER A 184 -22.00 -1.71 16.32
C SER A 184 -22.44 -2.06 17.74
N PHE A 185 -23.72 -1.88 18.07
CA PHE A 185 -24.24 -2.21 19.39
C PHE A 185 -24.21 -3.71 19.69
N THR A 186 -24.54 -4.55 18.70
CA THR A 186 -24.43 -6.01 18.85
C THR A 186 -23.01 -6.43 19.19
N THR A 187 -22.01 -5.88 18.49
CA THR A 187 -20.60 -6.18 18.73
C THR A 187 -20.14 -5.64 20.10
N LYS A 188 -20.54 -4.41 20.46
CA LYS A 188 -20.24 -3.82 21.77
C LYS A 188 -20.77 -4.68 22.91
N PHE A 189 -22.01 -5.14 22.85
CA PHE A 189 -22.59 -6.01 23.87
C PHE A 189 -21.92 -7.38 23.94
N LYS A 190 -21.60 -7.99 22.79
CA LYS A 190 -20.88 -9.27 22.74
C LYS A 190 -19.50 -9.19 23.38
N LYS A 191 -18.79 -8.07 23.18
CA LYS A 191 -17.43 -7.84 23.72
C LYS A 191 -17.43 -7.16 25.09
N ASN A 192 -18.61 -7.01 25.72
CA ASN A 192 -18.79 -6.32 26.99
C ASN A 192 -18.19 -4.89 27.01
N ILE A 193 -18.30 -4.17 25.88
CA ILE A 193 -17.78 -2.81 25.73
C ILE A 193 -18.77 -1.82 26.35
N LYS A 194 -18.32 -1.09 27.36
CA LYS A 194 -19.09 0.01 27.95
C LYS A 194 -19.08 1.21 27.01
N THR A 195 -20.22 1.83 26.79
CA THR A 195 -20.36 2.96 25.88
C THR A 195 -21.03 4.13 26.58
N ARG A 196 -20.40 5.30 26.56
CA ARG A 196 -20.97 6.56 27.03
C ARG A 196 -21.15 7.52 25.88
N ILE A 197 -22.36 8.02 25.67
CA ILE A 197 -22.70 8.85 24.50
C ILE A 197 -23.28 10.20 24.97
N LEU A 198 -22.68 11.29 24.52
CA LEU A 198 -23.31 12.61 24.54
C LEU A 198 -24.00 12.82 23.21
N SER A 199 -25.31 13.05 23.24
CA SER A 199 -26.12 13.23 22.04
C SER A 199 -27.07 14.42 22.20
N PRO A 200 -27.28 15.24 21.16
CA PRO A 200 -28.38 16.20 21.18
C PRO A 200 -29.71 15.47 21.32
N ASN A 201 -30.67 16.10 22.00
CA ASN A 201 -32.01 15.60 22.16
C ASN A 201 -32.83 15.81 20.87
N THR A 202 -32.61 14.96 19.88
CA THR A 202 -33.28 14.99 18.56
C THR A 202 -34.32 13.88 18.39
N GLY A 203 -34.54 13.06 19.41
CA GLY A 203 -35.47 11.93 19.39
C GLY A 203 -35.28 10.99 20.58
N ASP A 204 -35.91 9.81 20.54
CA ASP A 204 -35.70 8.75 21.53
C ASP A 204 -34.71 7.70 20.99
N PRO A 205 -33.42 7.78 21.35
CA PRO A 205 -32.42 6.82 20.89
C PRO A 205 -32.61 5.44 21.50
N PHE A 206 -33.17 5.33 22.71
CA PHE A 206 -33.34 4.04 23.39
C PHE A 206 -34.44 3.22 22.71
N LEU A 207 -35.53 3.86 22.30
CA LEU A 207 -36.58 3.22 21.51
C LEU A 207 -36.01 2.65 20.20
N GLN A 208 -35.16 3.41 19.50
CA GLN A 208 -34.54 2.96 18.24
C GLN A 208 -33.57 1.80 18.44
N ILE A 209 -32.70 1.89 19.44
CA ILE A 209 -31.78 0.79 19.79
C ILE A 209 -32.57 -0.47 20.11
N ASN A 210 -33.60 -0.35 20.96
CA ASN A 210 -34.41 -1.49 21.34
C ASN A 210 -35.17 -2.07 20.14
N THR A 211 -35.71 -1.23 19.26
CA THR A 211 -36.42 -1.67 18.05
C THR A 211 -35.49 -2.43 17.12
N LEU A 212 -34.36 -1.84 16.74
CA LEU A 212 -33.43 -2.43 15.76
C LEU A 212 -32.76 -3.72 16.27
N LEU A 213 -32.52 -3.84 17.58
CA LEU A 213 -31.95 -5.06 18.15
C LEU A 213 -32.99 -6.18 18.28
N ASN A 214 -34.28 -5.86 18.37
CA ASN A 214 -35.35 -6.85 18.51
C ASN A 214 -35.98 -7.27 17.17
N THR A 215 -35.87 -6.50 16.10
CA THR A 215 -36.61 -6.73 14.83
C THR A 215 -36.12 -7.92 14.00
N GLU A 216 -34.85 -8.35 14.10
CA GLU A 216 -34.32 -9.39 13.19
C GLU A 216 -34.04 -10.77 13.82
N ASN A 217 -34.21 -10.95 15.13
CA ASN A 217 -33.69 -12.14 15.79
C ASN A 217 -34.74 -12.89 16.64
N LYS A 218 -35.60 -13.67 15.98
CA LYS A 218 -36.25 -14.82 16.65
C LYS A 218 -35.24 -15.90 17.06
N ASN A 219 -34.01 -15.89 16.51
CA ASN A 219 -33.00 -16.94 16.70
C ASN A 219 -31.62 -16.47 17.19
N SER A 220 -31.40 -15.17 17.44
CA SER A 220 -30.11 -14.66 17.95
C SER A 220 -30.31 -13.99 19.29
N SER A 221 -29.76 -14.61 20.32
CA SER A 221 -30.02 -14.40 21.75
C SER A 221 -29.49 -13.07 22.31
N GLN A 222 -29.07 -12.12 21.48
CA GLN A 222 -28.36 -10.93 21.92
C GLN A 222 -29.36 -9.84 22.33
N LYS A 223 -29.85 -9.94 23.56
CA LYS A 223 -30.74 -8.96 24.21
C LYS A 223 -30.00 -7.63 24.42
N PHE A 224 -30.70 -6.51 24.29
CA PHE A 224 -30.21 -5.19 24.71
C PHE A 224 -29.70 -5.25 26.16
N ILE A 225 -28.47 -4.76 26.41
CA ILE A 225 -27.81 -4.77 27.73
C ILE A 225 -27.69 -3.31 28.20
N PRO A 226 -28.71 -2.77 28.90
CA PRO A 226 -28.73 -1.37 29.31
C PRO A 226 -27.56 -0.98 30.20
N GLU A 227 -27.00 -1.91 30.97
CA GLU A 227 -25.87 -1.67 31.88
C GLU A 227 -24.56 -1.31 31.17
N LEU A 228 -24.49 -1.53 29.86
CA LEU A 228 -23.32 -1.22 29.02
C LEU A 228 -23.48 0.07 28.23
N LEU A 229 -24.62 0.76 28.34
CA LEU A 229 -24.89 1.98 27.59
C LEU A 229 -25.43 3.09 28.50
N GLU A 230 -24.69 4.18 28.57
CA GLU A 230 -25.16 5.42 29.16
C GLU A 230 -25.26 6.48 28.06
N VAL A 231 -26.41 7.14 27.96
CA VAL A 231 -26.64 8.24 27.02
C VAL A 231 -27.08 9.46 27.82
N LEU A 232 -26.37 10.57 27.65
CA LEU A 232 -26.80 11.88 28.14
C LEU A 232 -27.28 12.71 26.96
N LEU A 233 -28.54 13.13 27.05
CA LEU A 233 -29.17 14.01 26.07
C LEU A 233 -28.91 15.47 26.45
N VAL A 234 -28.40 16.25 25.51
CA VAL A 234 -28.13 17.68 25.66
C VAL A 234 -29.07 18.52 24.79
N ASN A 235 -29.24 19.80 25.11
CA ASN A 235 -30.07 20.69 24.30
C ASN A 235 -29.54 20.77 22.86
N SER A 236 -30.40 20.43 21.88
CA SER A 236 -30.03 20.35 20.47
C SER A 236 -29.76 21.70 19.82
N ASP A 237 -30.32 22.80 20.35
CA ASP A 237 -30.12 24.15 19.81
C ASP A 237 -28.73 24.71 20.18
N GLN A 238 -28.17 24.28 21.31
CA GLN A 238 -26.88 24.74 21.82
C GLN A 238 -25.73 23.77 21.52
N PHE A 239 -26.01 22.47 21.54
CA PHE A 239 -24.99 21.42 21.51
C PHE A 239 -25.31 20.39 20.42
N PHE A 240 -25.35 20.86 19.18
CA PHE A 240 -25.51 20.00 18.01
C PHE A 240 -24.14 19.48 17.54
N PHE A 241 -23.99 18.16 17.44
CA PHE A 241 -22.76 17.53 16.94
C PHE A 241 -22.92 17.16 15.47
N GLU A 242 -22.19 17.85 14.59
CA GLU A 242 -22.18 17.58 13.14
C GLU A 242 -21.36 16.34 12.76
N ASN A 243 -20.43 15.95 13.63
CA ASN A 243 -19.53 14.82 13.43
C ASN A 243 -19.66 13.82 14.56
N GLU A 244 -19.46 12.55 14.20
CA GLU A 244 -19.29 11.46 15.14
C GLU A 244 -17.85 11.46 15.65
N ILE A 245 -17.64 11.63 16.96
CA ILE A 245 -16.31 11.57 17.58
C ILE A 245 -16.27 10.39 18.53
N LEU A 246 -15.39 9.42 18.27
CA LEU A 246 -15.23 8.22 19.08
C LEU A 246 -13.84 8.22 19.74
N ILE A 247 -13.80 8.01 21.06
CA ILE A 247 -12.56 7.89 21.82
C ILE A 247 -12.50 6.47 22.38
N PHE A 248 -11.44 5.74 22.04
CA PHE A 248 -11.29 4.34 22.42
C PHE A 248 -9.80 3.96 22.53
N GLU A 249 -9.45 3.17 23.56
CA GLU A 249 -8.06 2.79 23.85
C GLU A 249 -7.08 3.98 23.76
N ASN A 250 -6.14 3.96 22.80
CA ASN A 250 -5.17 5.03 22.54
C ASN A 250 -5.50 5.83 21.27
N SER A 251 -6.75 5.80 20.80
CA SER A 251 -7.16 6.35 19.53
C SER A 251 -8.36 7.30 19.67
N VAL A 252 -8.42 8.27 18.77
CA VAL A 252 -9.57 9.15 18.58
C VAL A 252 -9.94 9.09 17.12
N ALA A 253 -11.20 8.78 16.84
CA ALA A 253 -11.74 8.79 15.50
C ALA A 253 -12.79 9.88 15.34
N ILE A 254 -12.87 10.44 14.14
CA ILE A 254 -13.87 11.42 13.73
C ILE A 254 -14.47 10.91 12.42
N ALA A 255 -15.79 10.84 12.34
CA ALA A 255 -16.50 10.57 11.10
C ALA A 255 -17.48 11.70 10.81
N SER A 256 -17.37 12.28 9.62
CA SER A 256 -18.41 13.16 9.08
C SER A 256 -19.42 12.31 8.36
N VAL A 257 -20.69 12.50 8.70
CA VAL A 257 -21.83 11.82 8.08
C VAL A 257 -22.62 12.74 7.15
N GLU A 258 -22.19 14.00 7.02
CA GLU A 258 -22.84 14.99 6.19
C GLU A 258 -22.71 14.66 4.70
N LYS A 259 -23.80 14.80 3.94
CA LYS A 259 -23.82 14.43 2.52
C LYS A 259 -22.88 15.34 1.72
N GLY A 260 -21.91 14.73 1.04
CA GLY A 260 -20.91 15.46 0.26
C GLY A 260 -19.64 15.81 1.05
N GLU A 261 -19.63 15.61 2.37
CA GLU A 261 -18.44 15.77 3.23
C GLU A 261 -18.09 14.48 4.00
N MET A 262 -18.65 13.33 3.58
CA MET A 262 -18.41 12.06 4.27
C MET A 262 -16.93 11.70 4.26
N LEU A 263 -16.38 11.48 5.45
CA LEU A 263 -14.99 11.10 5.67
C LEU A 263 -14.82 10.39 7.01
N GLY A 264 -13.72 9.66 7.13
CA GLY A 264 -13.25 9.07 8.37
C GLY A 264 -11.81 9.47 8.66
N LEU A 265 -11.54 9.91 9.88
CA LEU A 265 -10.22 10.23 10.41
C LEU A 265 -9.96 9.40 11.66
N ILE A 266 -8.80 8.76 11.78
CA ILE A 266 -8.37 8.06 13.00
C ILE A 266 -6.97 8.52 13.38
N VAL A 267 -6.82 8.99 14.60
CA VAL A 267 -5.54 9.42 15.18
C VAL A 267 -5.15 8.45 16.29
N GLU A 268 -4.13 7.64 16.06
CA GLU A 268 -3.56 6.73 17.07
C GLU A 268 -2.47 7.47 17.86
N SER A 269 -2.84 7.94 19.05
CA SER A 269 -1.93 8.64 19.96
C SER A 269 -2.42 8.61 21.40
N LYS A 270 -1.65 7.94 22.27
CA LYS A 270 -1.96 7.83 23.70
C LYS A 270 -2.13 9.19 24.39
N SER A 271 -1.27 10.16 24.09
CA SER A 271 -1.35 11.50 24.70
C SER A 271 -2.59 12.27 24.22
N PHE A 272 -2.90 12.17 22.93
CA PHE A 272 -4.09 12.82 22.35
C PHE A 272 -5.38 12.19 22.87
N ALA A 273 -5.48 10.85 22.84
CA ALA A 273 -6.63 10.11 23.37
C ALA A 273 -6.87 10.38 24.86
N LYS A 274 -5.80 10.46 25.68
CA LYS A 274 -5.92 10.82 27.10
C LYS A 274 -6.49 12.23 27.28
N SER A 275 -6.07 13.18 26.44
CA SER A 275 -6.57 14.57 26.49
C SER A 275 -8.03 14.65 26.05
N MET A 276 -8.39 14.00 24.95
CA MET A 276 -9.77 13.92 24.47
C MET A 276 -10.69 13.21 25.48
N LYS A 277 -10.22 12.17 26.16
CA LYS A 277 -10.95 11.53 27.26
C LYS A 277 -11.20 12.50 28.42
N ALA A 278 -10.23 13.35 28.76
CA ALA A 278 -10.43 14.38 29.77
C ALA A 278 -11.48 15.42 29.34
N ILE A 279 -11.44 15.87 28.08
CA ILE A 279 -12.43 16.78 27.49
C ILE A 279 -13.83 16.15 27.51
N PHE A 280 -13.95 14.88 27.10
CA PHE A 280 -15.21 14.15 27.18
C PHE A 280 -15.74 14.09 28.61
N ASN A 281 -14.90 13.73 29.58
CA ASN A 281 -15.34 13.65 30.97
C ASN A 281 -15.77 15.01 31.53
N LEU A 282 -15.11 16.11 31.13
CA LEU A 282 -15.56 17.46 31.49
C LEU A 282 -16.93 17.79 30.87
N ALA A 283 -17.10 17.51 29.57
CA ALA A 283 -18.38 17.69 28.89
C ALA A 283 -19.49 16.82 29.50
N TRP A 284 -19.16 15.59 29.89
CA TRP A 284 -20.06 14.64 30.56
C TRP A 284 -20.56 15.20 31.89
N LEU A 285 -19.65 15.71 32.73
CA LEU A 285 -19.98 16.37 34.00
C LEU A 285 -20.79 17.66 33.81
N GLY A 286 -20.51 18.40 32.73
CA GLY A 286 -21.32 19.56 32.35
C GLY A 286 -22.74 19.15 31.98
N ALA A 287 -22.88 18.14 31.12
CA ALA A 287 -24.17 17.64 30.65
C ALA A 287 -25.05 17.14 31.79
N THR A 288 -24.49 16.47 32.81
CA THR A 288 -25.26 16.04 34.00
C THR A 288 -25.89 17.22 34.77
N SER A 289 -25.34 18.43 34.63
CA SER A 289 -25.90 19.65 35.24
C SER A 289 -27.08 20.23 34.46
N PHE A 290 -27.27 19.82 33.20
CA PHE A 290 -28.37 20.22 32.32
C PHE A 290 -29.39 19.11 32.07
N VAL A 291 -29.27 17.97 32.75
CA VAL A 291 -30.29 16.91 32.73
C VAL A 291 -31.56 17.51 33.33
N ALA A 292 -32.48 17.90 32.45
CA ALA A 292 -33.81 18.31 32.83
C ALA A 292 -34.41 17.22 33.73
N ARG A 293 -34.78 17.60 34.95
CA ARG A 293 -35.78 16.85 35.72
C ARG A 293 -37.13 17.00 35.05
#